data_AF-A0A7I9VK28-F1
#
_entry.id   AF-A0A7I9VK28-F1
#
_cell.length_a   1.000
_cell.length_b   1.000
_cell.length_c   1.000
_cell.angle_alpha   90.00
_cell.angle_beta   90.00
_cell.angle_gamma   90.00
#
_symmetry.space_group_name_H-M   'P 1'
#
loop_
_entity.id
_entity.type
_entity.pdbx_description
1 polymer ?
#
loop_
_entity_poly.entity_id
_entity_poly.type
_entity_poly.pdbx_seq_one_letter_code
_entity_poly.pdbx_strand_id
1 'polypeptide(L)'
;MTARLRLAPLLAGALLAAAACAQREGSPEAAYRAFVRAVADRDGDRAWALLSGDTQAWLDARAREAAAHAPGVVPPSGRDLLLGDAARASRRVAEVVVRRESRDRALLEVREEGGPAREVELVRERGWKVRLPPPS
;
A
#
# COMPACT_ATOMS: atom_id res chain seq x y z
N MET A 1 -50.52 -15.74 34.21
CA MET A 1 -49.12 -16.19 34.40
C MET A 1 -48.42 -16.21 33.04
N THR A 2 -47.37 -15.40 32.89
CA THR A 2 -46.10 -15.61 32.15
C THR A 2 -46.18 -16.17 30.72
N ALA A 3 -45.83 -15.49 29.62
CA ALA A 3 -44.63 -14.74 29.22
C ALA A 3 -44.11 -15.39 27.91
N ARG A 4 -44.41 -14.78 26.75
CA ARG A 4 -43.93 -15.24 25.43
C ARG A 4 -42.46 -14.88 25.26
N LEU A 5 -41.56 -15.88 25.22
CA LEU A 5 -40.14 -15.68 24.94
C LEU A 5 -39.95 -15.15 23.50
N ARG A 6 -39.45 -13.92 23.38
CA ARG A 6 -38.95 -13.32 22.14
C ARG A 6 -37.47 -13.72 21.98
N LEU A 7 -37.20 -14.76 21.21
CA LEU A 7 -35.86 -15.35 21.03
C LEU A 7 -35.27 -15.07 19.64
N ALA A 8 -35.52 -13.88 19.08
CA ALA A 8 -35.26 -13.61 17.65
C ALA A 8 -34.32 -12.43 17.27
N PRO A 9 -33.53 -11.73 18.15
CA PRO A 9 -32.66 -10.67 17.65
C PRO A 9 -31.17 -11.05 17.50
N LEU A 10 -30.72 -12.23 17.96
CA LEU A 10 -29.27 -12.51 18.08
C LEU A 10 -28.59 -12.97 16.77
N LEU A 11 -29.34 -13.48 15.79
CA LEU A 11 -28.78 -13.98 14.52
C LEU A 11 -28.43 -12.87 13.51
N ALA A 12 -29.04 -11.68 13.62
CA ALA A 12 -28.79 -10.58 12.70
C ALA A 12 -27.46 -9.84 12.97
N GLY A 13 -26.94 -9.88 14.20
CA GLY A 13 -25.71 -9.17 14.58
C GLY A 13 -24.42 -9.80 14.04
N ALA A 14 -24.37 -11.13 13.91
CA ALA A 14 -23.16 -11.84 13.50
C ALA A 14 -22.80 -11.66 12.01
N LEU A 15 -23.80 -11.46 11.14
CA LEU A 15 -23.59 -11.29 9.70
C LEU A 15 -23.04 -9.91 9.32
N LEU A 16 -23.35 -8.86 10.10
CA LEU A 16 -22.86 -7.49 9.85
C LEU A 16 -21.37 -7.32 10.22
N ALA A 17 -20.89 -8.06 11.23
CA ALA A 17 -19.49 -7.98 11.67
C ALA A 17 -18.50 -8.61 10.65
N ALA A 18 -18.92 -9.68 9.96
CA ALA A 18 -18.09 -10.35 8.97
C ALA A 18 -17.87 -9.51 7.70
N ALA A 19 -18.88 -8.75 7.27
CA ALA A 19 -18.77 -7.90 6.07
C ALA A 19 -17.81 -6.71 6.27
N ALA A 20 -17.77 -6.12 7.47
CA ALA A 20 -16.89 -5.00 7.79
C ALA A 20 -15.41 -5.39 7.84
N CYS A 21 -15.09 -6.63 8.24
CA CYS A 21 -13.72 -7.13 8.25
C CYS A 21 -13.21 -7.46 6.84
N ALA A 22 -14.05 -8.09 6.00
CA ALA A 22 -13.68 -8.43 4.62
C ALA A 22 -13.46 -7.18 3.74
N GLN A 23 -14.23 -6.11 3.94
CA GLN A 23 -14.04 -4.83 3.26
C GLN A 23 -12.71 -4.15 3.60
N ARG A 24 -12.13 -4.48 4.77
CA ARG A 24 -10.93 -3.83 5.28
C ARG A 24 -9.66 -4.36 4.59
N GLU A 25 -9.60 -5.66 4.28
CA GLU A 25 -8.44 -6.29 3.63
C GLU A 25 -8.28 -5.91 2.14
N GLY A 26 -9.39 -5.56 1.47
CA GLY A 26 -9.41 -5.14 0.06
C GLY A 26 -9.38 -3.62 -0.16
N SER A 27 -9.13 -2.82 0.87
CA SER A 27 -9.16 -1.35 0.81
C SER A 27 -7.82 -0.76 0.33
N PRO A 28 -7.82 0.45 -0.27
CA PRO A 28 -6.57 1.13 -0.65
C PRO A 28 -5.67 1.41 0.55
N GLU A 29 -6.26 1.79 1.69
CA GLU A 29 -5.52 2.03 2.94
C GLU A 29 -4.76 0.78 3.39
N ALA A 30 -5.43 -0.38 3.40
CA ALA A 30 -4.80 -1.63 3.81
C ALA A 30 -3.66 -2.04 2.87
N ALA A 31 -3.82 -1.87 1.56
CA ALA A 31 -2.76 -2.13 0.59
C ALA A 31 -1.54 -1.21 0.81
N TYR A 32 -1.77 0.09 1.07
CA TYR A 32 -0.68 1.02 1.37
C TYR A 32 0.05 0.65 2.67
N ARG A 33 -0.69 0.33 3.74
CA ARG A 33 -0.08 -0.12 5.01
C ARG A 33 0.71 -1.43 4.84
N ALA A 34 0.21 -2.35 4.02
CA ALA A 34 0.93 -3.58 3.69
C ALA A 34 2.25 -3.29 2.95
N PHE A 35 2.25 -2.31 2.03
CA PHE A 35 3.46 -1.88 1.32
C PHE A 35 4.49 -1.29 2.29
N VAL A 36 4.07 -0.35 3.13
CA VAL A 36 4.94 0.28 4.15
C VAL A 36 5.54 -0.77 5.08
N ARG A 37 4.74 -1.76 5.49
CA ARG A 37 5.23 -2.86 6.32
C ARG A 37 6.25 -3.73 5.59
N ALA A 38 5.98 -4.12 4.35
CA ALA A 38 6.92 -4.92 3.55
C ALA A 38 8.26 -4.19 3.37
N VAL A 39 8.22 -2.87 3.13
CA VAL A 39 9.41 -2.01 3.09
C VAL A 39 10.15 -2.01 4.43
N ALA A 40 9.45 -1.80 5.55
CA ALA A 40 10.05 -1.77 6.88
C ALA A 40 10.69 -3.12 7.26
N ASP A 41 10.05 -4.22 6.87
CA ASP A 41 10.53 -5.59 7.09
C ASP A 41 11.66 -5.98 6.10
N ARG A 42 12.05 -5.08 5.17
CA ARG A 42 12.99 -5.33 4.07
C ARG A 42 12.60 -6.51 3.17
N ASP A 43 11.32 -6.81 3.09
CA ASP A 43 10.74 -7.83 2.22
C ASP A 43 10.55 -7.26 0.81
N GLY A 44 11.63 -7.30 0.02
CA GLY A 44 11.68 -6.73 -1.33
C GLY A 44 10.66 -7.34 -2.28
N ASP A 45 10.44 -8.65 -2.22
CA ASP A 45 9.51 -9.33 -3.12
C ASP A 45 8.07 -8.92 -2.82
N ARG A 46 7.69 -8.84 -1.54
CA ARG A 46 6.36 -8.38 -1.16
C ARG A 46 6.16 -6.90 -1.42
N ALA A 47 7.15 -6.06 -1.14
CA ALA A 47 7.08 -4.62 -1.42
C ALA A 47 6.94 -4.38 -2.93
N TRP A 48 7.75 -5.06 -3.74
CA TRP A 48 7.70 -4.98 -5.20
C TRP A 48 6.33 -5.41 -5.74
N ALA A 49 5.80 -6.54 -5.27
CA ALA A 49 4.49 -7.04 -5.69
C ALA A 49 3.33 -6.09 -5.36
N LEU A 50 3.49 -5.15 -4.44
CA LEU A 50 2.49 -4.16 -4.06
C LEU A 50 2.58 -2.86 -4.87
N LEU A 51 3.62 -2.68 -5.69
CA LEU A 51 3.72 -1.58 -6.64
C LEU A 51 2.85 -1.82 -7.88
N SER A 52 2.43 -0.73 -8.52
CA SER A 52 1.75 -0.80 -9.82
C SER A 52 2.72 -1.21 -10.92
N GLY A 53 2.19 -1.82 -11.99
CA GLY A 53 3.02 -2.29 -13.10
C GLY A 53 3.84 -1.18 -13.77
N ASP A 54 3.28 0.03 -13.85
CA ASP A 54 3.99 1.18 -14.41
C ASP A 54 5.13 1.69 -13.51
N THR A 55 4.94 1.73 -12.19
CA THR A 55 6.00 2.04 -11.23
C THR A 55 7.10 0.98 -11.26
N GLN A 56 6.75 -0.31 -11.36
CA GLN A 56 7.73 -1.39 -11.50
C GLN A 56 8.58 -1.20 -12.78
N ALA A 57 7.92 -0.98 -13.92
CA ALA A 57 8.62 -0.76 -15.19
C ALA A 57 9.53 0.49 -15.17
N TRP A 58 9.07 1.57 -14.55
CA TRP A 58 9.87 2.79 -14.38
C TRP A 58 11.11 2.54 -13.50
N LEU A 59 10.98 1.84 -12.37
CA LEU A 59 12.11 1.51 -11.50
C LEU A 59 13.13 0.60 -12.21
N ASP A 60 12.66 -0.37 -13.00
CA ASP A 60 13.53 -1.22 -13.79
C ASP A 60 14.29 -0.43 -14.87
N ALA A 61 13.63 0.52 -15.53
CA ALA A 61 14.30 1.42 -16.48
C ALA A 61 15.40 2.25 -15.78
N ARG A 62 15.12 2.80 -14.60
CA ARG A 62 16.11 3.55 -13.80
C ARG A 62 17.30 2.70 -13.38
N ALA A 63 17.07 1.45 -12.96
CA ALA A 63 18.16 0.54 -12.61
C ALA A 63 19.07 0.26 -13.83
N ARG A 64 18.49 0.04 -15.01
CA ARG A 64 19.25 -0.14 -16.27
C ARG A 64 20.03 1.11 -16.65
N GLU A 65 19.43 2.29 -16.53
CA GLU A 65 20.11 3.56 -16.77
C GLU A 65 21.30 3.74 -15.83
N ALA A 66 21.13 3.50 -14.53
CA ALA A 66 22.20 3.60 -13.54
C ALA A 66 23.35 2.64 -13.87
N ALA A 67 23.02 1.41 -14.26
CA ALA A 67 24.01 0.41 -14.66
C ALA A 67 24.79 0.77 -15.93
N ALA A 68 24.17 1.48 -16.88
CA ALA A 68 24.83 1.91 -18.11
C ALA A 68 25.86 3.04 -17.88
N HIS A 69 25.71 3.83 -16.81
CA HIS A 69 26.50 5.07 -16.61
C HIS A 69 27.53 5.00 -15.47
N ALA A 70 27.57 3.91 -14.69
CA ALA A 70 28.44 3.82 -13.52
C ALA A 70 29.37 2.59 -13.57
N PRO A 71 30.71 2.76 -13.55
CA PRO A 71 31.62 1.67 -13.24
C PRO A 71 31.57 1.39 -11.72
N GLY A 72 30.87 0.34 -11.31
CA GLY A 72 30.77 -0.02 -9.88
C GLY A 72 29.58 -0.93 -9.55
N VAL A 73 29.32 -1.12 -8.26
CA VAL A 73 28.17 -1.90 -7.76
C VAL A 73 26.90 -1.07 -7.88
N VAL A 74 26.13 -1.35 -8.92
CA VAL A 74 24.82 -0.75 -9.21
C VAL A 74 23.70 -1.73 -8.86
N PRO A 75 22.50 -1.25 -8.45
CA PRO A 75 21.34 -2.11 -8.27
C PRO A 75 21.00 -2.81 -9.60
N PRO A 76 20.95 -4.16 -9.65
CA PRO A 76 20.73 -4.87 -10.91
C PRO A 76 19.26 -4.86 -11.38
N SER A 77 18.33 -4.42 -10.52
CA SER A 77 16.90 -4.34 -10.83
C SER A 77 16.22 -3.16 -10.13
N GLY A 78 15.02 -2.81 -10.59
CA GLY A 78 14.18 -1.82 -9.94
C GLY A 78 13.79 -2.22 -8.51
N ARG A 79 13.68 -3.52 -8.23
CA ARG A 79 13.44 -4.04 -6.87
C ARG A 79 14.58 -3.71 -5.92
N ASP A 80 15.82 -3.89 -6.38
CA ASP A 80 17.00 -3.60 -5.56
C ASP A 80 17.16 -2.08 -5.35
N LEU A 81 16.77 -1.28 -6.36
CA LEU A 81 16.70 0.17 -6.27
C LEU A 81 15.65 0.62 -5.24
N LEU A 82 14.44 0.06 -5.28
CA LEU A 82 13.36 0.34 -4.33
C LEU A 82 13.83 0.15 -2.87
N LEU A 83 14.45 -0.99 -2.56
CA LEU A 83 14.92 -1.27 -1.21
C LEU A 83 16.05 -0.33 -0.77
N GLY A 84 16.96 0.02 -1.69
CA GLY A 84 18.04 0.96 -1.43
C GLY A 84 17.53 2.35 -1.03
N ASP A 85 16.53 2.86 -1.75
CA ASP A 85 15.91 4.16 -1.45
C ASP A 85 15.00 4.11 -0.23
N ALA A 86 14.25 3.02 -0.06
CA ALA A 86 13.33 2.87 1.06
C ALA A 86 14.06 2.71 2.40
N ALA A 87 15.25 2.11 2.42
CA ALA A 87 16.11 2.09 3.61
C ALA A 87 16.52 3.50 4.08
N ARG A 88 16.47 4.51 3.19
CA ARG A 88 16.74 5.91 3.51
C ARG A 88 15.48 6.67 3.98
N ALA A 89 14.30 6.24 3.57
CA ALA A 89 13.00 6.79 3.98
C ALA A 89 12.50 6.11 5.28
N SER A 90 13.21 6.33 6.39
CA SER A 90 12.99 5.60 7.65
C SER A 90 11.85 6.09 8.54
N ARG A 91 11.05 7.09 8.11
CA ARG A 91 10.00 7.65 8.96
C ARG A 91 8.77 6.72 9.00
N ARG A 92 8.30 6.43 10.21
CA ARG A 92 7.07 5.65 10.41
C ARG A 92 5.86 6.43 9.92
N VAL A 93 4.89 5.72 9.37
CA VAL A 93 3.60 6.28 8.97
C VAL A 93 2.74 6.47 10.23
N ALA A 94 2.40 7.72 10.53
CA ALA A 94 1.53 8.09 11.64
C ALA A 94 0.04 7.97 11.24
N GLU A 95 -0.31 8.41 10.03
CA GLU A 95 -1.70 8.49 9.59
C GLU A 95 -1.84 8.18 8.09
N VAL A 96 -2.95 7.53 7.72
CA VAL A 96 -3.33 7.26 6.33
C VAL A 96 -4.83 7.52 6.21
N VAL A 97 -5.22 8.43 5.32
CA VAL A 97 -6.62 8.82 5.10
C VAL A 97 -6.95 8.67 3.63
N VAL A 98 -8.03 7.96 3.31
CA VAL A 98 -8.56 7.92 1.94
C VAL A 98 -9.24 9.26 1.63
N ARG A 99 -8.67 10.04 0.70
CA ARG A 99 -9.21 11.35 0.30
C ARG A 99 -10.21 11.21 -0.84
N ARG A 100 -9.91 10.32 -1.80
CA ARG A 100 -10.77 9.97 -2.93
C ARG A 100 -10.60 8.49 -3.25
N GLU A 101 -11.69 7.81 -3.56
CA GLU A 101 -11.68 6.44 -4.07
C GLU A 101 -12.69 6.34 -5.22
N SER A 102 -12.23 5.84 -6.36
CA SER A 102 -13.03 5.42 -7.50
C SER A 102 -12.92 3.90 -7.66
N ARG A 103 -13.56 3.37 -8.70
CA ARG A 103 -13.49 1.94 -9.02
C ARG A 103 -12.05 1.46 -9.26
N ASP A 104 -11.24 2.28 -9.89
CA ASP A 104 -9.92 1.94 -10.44
C ASP A 104 -8.75 2.72 -9.82
N ARG A 105 -9.03 3.78 -9.06
CA ARG A 105 -8.02 4.66 -8.46
C ARG A 105 -8.39 5.06 -7.04
N ALA A 106 -7.38 5.32 -6.22
CA ALA A 106 -7.55 5.95 -4.92
C ALA A 106 -6.44 6.96 -4.67
N LEU A 107 -6.77 8.03 -3.97
CA LEU A 107 -5.83 9.05 -3.51
C LEU A 107 -5.83 9.03 -1.98
N LEU A 108 -4.68 8.73 -1.41
CA LEU A 108 -4.46 8.74 0.04
C LEU A 108 -3.70 9.99 0.44
N GLU A 109 -4.08 10.58 1.56
CA GLU A 109 -3.21 11.50 2.30
C GLU A 109 -2.47 10.68 3.36
N VAL A 110 -1.14 10.73 3.32
CA VAL A 110 -0.26 9.99 4.23
C VAL A 110 0.56 10.98 5.02
N ARG A 111 0.57 10.82 6.35
CA ARG A 111 1.42 11.59 7.26
C ARG A 111 2.45 10.66 7.89
N GLU A 112 3.72 11.01 7.72
CA GLU A 112 4.83 10.40 8.44
C GLU A 112 5.06 11.10 9.78
N GLU A 113 5.60 10.38 10.77
CA GLU A 113 6.02 10.96 12.05
C GLU A 113 7.01 12.11 11.82
N GLY A 114 6.64 13.33 12.25
CA GLY A 114 7.48 14.53 12.11
C GLY A 114 7.66 15.02 10.66
N GLY A 115 6.91 14.48 9.70
CA GLY A 115 6.93 14.88 8.29
C GLY A 115 5.67 15.64 7.86
N PRO A 116 5.72 16.37 6.73
CA PRO A 116 4.51 16.91 6.11
C PRO A 116 3.60 15.78 5.61
N ALA A 117 2.30 16.07 5.50
CA ALA A 117 1.40 15.19 4.78
C ALA A 117 1.75 15.19 3.28
N ARG A 118 1.64 14.03 2.63
CA ARG A 118 1.81 13.88 1.18
C ARG A 118 0.68 13.05 0.59
N GLU A 119 0.41 13.25 -0.69
CA GLU A 119 -0.55 12.43 -1.41
C GLU A 119 0.14 11.21 -2.02
N VAL A 120 -0.55 10.07 -1.99
CA VAL A 120 -0.12 8.81 -2.61
C VAL A 120 -1.28 8.26 -3.43
N GLU A 121 -1.02 7.97 -4.70
CA GLU A 121 -1.99 7.34 -5.58
C GLU A 121 -1.90 5.81 -5.50
N LEU A 122 -3.04 5.14 -5.55
CA LEU A 122 -3.16 3.71 -5.76
C LEU A 122 -4.02 3.43 -6.98
N VAL A 123 -3.68 2.38 -7.72
CA VAL A 123 -4.43 1.90 -8.89
C VAL A 123 -4.89 0.47 -8.67
N ARG A 124 -6.04 0.10 -9.26
CA ARG A 124 -6.60 -1.25 -9.10
C ARG A 124 -6.11 -2.19 -10.21
N GLU A 125 -5.15 -3.05 -9.87
CA GLU A 125 -4.55 -4.07 -10.73
C GLU A 125 -4.51 -5.42 -10.00
N ARG A 126 -5.57 -6.24 -10.14
CA ARG A 126 -5.76 -7.49 -9.37
C ARG A 126 -5.63 -7.28 -7.85
N GLY A 127 -6.11 -6.13 -7.38
CA GLY A 127 -5.91 -5.60 -6.02
C GLY A 127 -5.49 -4.13 -6.09
N TRP A 128 -5.34 -3.46 -4.96
CA TRP A 128 -4.79 -2.09 -4.94
C TRP A 128 -3.27 -2.14 -4.99
N LYS A 129 -2.68 -1.32 -5.85
CA LYS A 129 -1.23 -1.19 -6.05
C LYS A 129 -0.79 0.24 -5.86
N VAL A 130 0.35 0.44 -5.21
CA VAL A 130 0.93 1.75 -4.95
C VAL A 130 1.59 2.28 -6.23
N ARG A 131 1.15 3.45 -6.67
CA ARG A 131 1.76 4.18 -7.78
C ARG A 131 2.71 5.22 -7.21
N LEU A 132 4.01 5.02 -7.38
CA LEU A 132 5.00 6.02 -6.99
C LEU A 132 5.19 7.01 -8.15
N PRO A 133 5.10 8.32 -7.89
CA PRO A 133 5.42 9.30 -8.91
C PRO A 133 6.92 9.22 -9.26
N PRO A 134 7.31 9.42 -10.53
CA PRO A 134 8.70 9.67 -10.84
C PRO A 134 9.15 10.94 -10.09
N PRO A 135 10.41 11.02 -9.64
CA PRO A 135 10.96 12.22 -9.04
C PRO A 135 10.87 13.37 -10.06
N SER A 136 10.43 14.53 -9.58
CA SER A 136 10.37 15.80 -10.31
C SER A 136 11.75 16.41 -10.52
#